data_AF-A0A7S0CKZ8-F1
#
_entry.id   AF-A0A7S0CKZ8-F1
#
_cell.length_a   1.000
_cell.length_b   1.000
_cell.length_c   1.000
_cell.angle_alpha   90.00
_cell.angle_beta   90.00
_cell.angle_gamma   90.00
#
_symmetry.space_group_name_H-M   'P 1'
#
loop_
_entity.id
_entity.type
_entity.pdbx_description
1 polymer ?
#
loop_
_entity_poly.entity_id
_entity_poly.type
_entity_poly.pdbx_seq_one_letter_code
_entity_poly.pdbx_strand_id
1 'polypeptide(L)'
;KNCNVDPDKDCFVNFCESKLGRPHCAEERVRVFSIPETEALGPYAARYFGSKLWHGEQWYMQIDSHMSFAKEWDSKSIQMLQKAPSEKPVISHYPPPDGFDFEKEKNTPPMRICGAEFATSEIESQILRL
;
A
#
# COMPACT_ATOMS: atom_id res chain seq x y z
N LYS A 1 -4.04 -27.44 -18.11
CA LYS A 1 -5.49 -27.35 -17.81
C LYS A 1 -5.95 -26.02 -18.38
N ASN A 2 -6.73 -26.03 -19.47
CA ASN A 2 -7.34 -24.80 -19.98
C ASN A 2 -8.52 -24.46 -19.08
N CYS A 3 -8.32 -23.56 -18.13
CA CYS A 3 -9.41 -22.98 -17.37
C CYS A 3 -10.10 -21.97 -18.30
N ASN A 4 -11.16 -22.41 -18.99
CA ASN A 4 -11.98 -21.54 -19.81
C ASN A 4 -12.96 -20.80 -18.88
N VAL A 5 -12.42 -19.82 -18.15
CA VAL A 5 -13.17 -18.94 -17.25
C VAL A 5 -13.19 -17.58 -17.93
N ASP A 6 -14.33 -16.90 -17.86
CA ASP A 6 -14.42 -15.53 -18.34
C ASP A 6 -13.43 -14.64 -17.59
N PRO A 7 -12.84 -13.63 -18.26
CA PRO A 7 -11.97 -12.68 -17.59
C PRO A 7 -12.67 -11.99 -16.43
N ASP A 8 -11.92 -11.75 -15.36
CA ASP A 8 -12.39 -10.91 -14.26
C ASP A 8 -12.77 -9.52 -14.77
N LYS A 9 -13.80 -8.93 -14.14
CA LYS A 9 -14.19 -7.57 -14.46
C LYS A 9 -13.05 -6.61 -14.09
N ASP A 10 -12.79 -5.63 -14.94
CA ASP A 10 -11.81 -4.59 -14.64
C ASP A 10 -12.33 -3.67 -13.52
N CYS A 11 -11.75 -3.82 -12.32
CA CYS A 11 -12.12 -3.06 -11.14
C CYS A 11 -11.82 -1.56 -11.29
N PHE A 12 -10.78 -1.18 -12.05
CA PHE A 12 -10.43 0.22 -12.27
C PHE A 12 -11.48 0.90 -13.15
N VAL A 13 -11.86 0.25 -14.26
CA VAL A 13 -12.93 0.74 -15.14
C VAL A 13 -14.24 0.87 -14.37
N ASN A 14 -14.64 -0.19 -13.65
CA ASN A 14 -15.87 -0.17 -12.85
C ASN A 14 -15.86 0.94 -11.80
N PHE A 15 -14.73 1.16 -11.12
CA PHE A 15 -14.60 2.24 -10.14
C PHE A 15 -14.74 3.61 -10.79
N CYS A 16 -14.04 3.87 -11.90
CA CYS A 16 -14.09 5.16 -12.59
C CYS A 16 -15.45 5.45 -13.25
N GLU A 17 -16.21 4.43 -13.61
CA GLU A 17 -17.57 4.61 -14.13
C GLU A 17 -18.60 4.89 -13.02
N SER A 18 -18.32 4.46 -11.79
CA SER A 18 -19.19 4.66 -10.63
C SER A 18 -19.37 6.12 -10.28
N LYS A 19 -20.51 6.46 -9.63
CA LYS A 19 -20.77 7.82 -9.14
C LYS A 19 -19.69 8.31 -8.16
N LEU A 20 -19.12 7.39 -7.37
CA LEU A 20 -18.07 7.70 -6.41
C LEU A 20 -16.74 7.96 -7.09
N GLY A 21 -16.29 7.04 -7.96
CA GLY A 21 -14.94 7.09 -8.53
C GLY A 21 -14.76 8.07 -9.68
N ARG A 22 -15.83 8.36 -10.46
CA ARG A 22 -15.77 9.28 -11.60
C ARG A 22 -15.07 10.62 -11.33
N PRO A 23 -15.41 11.40 -10.28
CA PRO A 23 -14.69 12.64 -9.99
C PRO A 23 -13.21 12.41 -9.65
N HIS A 24 -12.85 11.31 -8.99
CA HIS A 24 -11.46 11.01 -8.67
C HIS A 24 -10.63 10.64 -9.90
N CYS A 25 -11.18 9.86 -10.82
CA CYS A 25 -10.49 9.49 -12.05
C CYS A 25 -10.40 10.67 -13.03
N ALA A 26 -11.43 11.51 -13.12
CA ALA A 26 -11.42 12.71 -13.96
C ALA A 26 -10.37 13.76 -13.51
N GLU A 27 -10.06 13.78 -12.22
CA GLU A 27 -9.02 14.65 -11.64
C GLU A 27 -7.66 13.93 -11.45
N GLU A 28 -7.46 12.78 -12.10
CA GLU A 28 -6.21 11.99 -12.07
C GLU A 28 -5.73 11.57 -10.65
N ARG A 29 -6.64 11.54 -9.67
CA ARG A 29 -6.34 11.08 -8.31
C ARG A 29 -6.18 9.57 -8.21
N VAL A 30 -6.61 8.82 -9.23
CA VAL A 30 -6.48 7.37 -9.32
C VAL A 30 -5.85 7.04 -10.67
N ARG A 31 -4.73 6.33 -10.62
CA ARG A 31 -3.92 5.98 -11.80
C ARG A 31 -3.56 4.50 -11.71
N VAL A 32 -3.58 3.82 -12.85
CA VAL A 32 -3.34 2.38 -12.93
C VAL A 32 -2.21 2.08 -13.90
N PHE A 33 -1.35 1.15 -13.51
CA PHE A 33 -0.37 0.53 -14.39
C PHE A 33 -0.73 -0.95 -14.49
N SER A 34 -1.39 -1.32 -15.58
CA SER A 34 -1.86 -2.69 -15.81
C SER A 34 -0.85 -3.47 -16.65
N ILE A 35 -0.56 -4.68 -16.22
CA ILE A 35 0.32 -5.62 -16.92
C ILE A 35 -0.49 -6.89 -17.20
N PRO A 36 -0.39 -7.50 -18.41
CA PRO A 36 -0.98 -8.81 -18.65
C PRO A 36 -0.47 -9.85 -17.66
N GLU A 37 -1.33 -10.79 -17.26
CA GLU A 37 -0.95 -11.88 -16.33
C GLU A 37 0.33 -12.61 -16.78
N THR A 38 0.46 -12.87 -18.08
CA THR A 38 1.61 -13.56 -18.68
C THR A 38 2.93 -12.82 -18.54
N GLU A 39 2.89 -11.53 -18.20
CA GLU A 39 4.05 -10.65 -18.02
C GLU A 39 4.23 -10.25 -16.53
N ALA A 40 3.43 -10.80 -15.62
CA ALA A 40 3.51 -10.48 -14.20
C ALA A 40 4.84 -10.96 -13.59
N LEU A 41 5.58 -10.02 -12.99
CA LEU A 41 6.89 -10.26 -12.34
C LEU A 41 6.79 -10.36 -10.81
N GLY A 42 5.57 -10.47 -10.27
CA GLY A 42 5.31 -10.55 -8.84
C GLY A 42 5.35 -9.20 -8.11
N PRO A 43 5.15 -9.23 -6.78
CA PRO A 43 4.87 -8.03 -5.98
C PRO A 43 6.07 -7.07 -5.87
N TYR A 44 7.31 -7.57 -5.94
CA TYR A 44 8.49 -6.70 -5.91
C TYR A 44 8.52 -5.74 -7.11
N ALA A 45 8.30 -6.27 -8.31
CA ALA A 45 8.21 -5.47 -9.53
C ALA A 45 7.00 -4.53 -9.47
N ALA A 46 5.86 -5.00 -8.97
CA ALA A 46 4.66 -4.17 -8.79
C ALA A 46 4.94 -2.95 -7.87
N ARG A 47 5.65 -3.14 -6.76
CA ARG A 47 6.09 -2.06 -5.87
C ARG A 47 7.02 -1.08 -6.57
N TYR A 48 7.99 -1.59 -7.34
CA TYR A 48 8.88 -0.76 -8.14
C TYR A 48 8.11 0.09 -9.14
N PHE A 49 7.22 -0.49 -9.94
CA PHE A 49 6.40 0.25 -10.91
C PHE A 49 5.45 1.23 -10.21
N GLY A 50 4.83 0.83 -9.10
CA GLY A 50 4.00 1.70 -8.28
C GLY A 50 4.75 2.94 -7.78
N SER A 51 6.03 2.79 -7.42
CA SER A 51 6.88 3.94 -7.03
C SER A 51 7.07 4.96 -8.17
N LYS A 52 7.00 4.52 -9.43
CA LYS A 52 7.12 5.40 -10.62
C LYS A 52 5.85 6.19 -10.91
N LEU A 53 4.73 5.84 -10.26
CA LEU A 53 3.51 6.65 -10.31
C LEU A 53 3.58 7.84 -9.34
N TRP A 54 4.61 7.99 -8.51
CA TRP A 54 4.71 9.18 -7.68
C TRP A 54 4.99 10.45 -8.52
N HIS A 55 4.20 11.51 -8.32
CA HIS A 55 4.24 12.79 -9.04
C HIS A 55 4.61 14.00 -8.16
N GLY A 56 5.27 13.78 -7.02
CA GLY A 56 5.62 14.86 -6.09
C GLY A 56 4.71 14.94 -4.86
N GLU A 57 3.90 13.90 -4.60
CA GLU A 57 3.06 13.83 -3.42
C GLU A 57 3.92 13.90 -2.14
N GLN A 58 3.40 14.60 -1.12
CA GLN A 58 4.14 14.82 0.13
C GLN A 58 4.48 13.53 0.89
N TRP A 59 3.64 12.51 0.73
CA TRP A 59 3.76 11.22 1.40
C TRP A 59 3.64 10.09 0.39
N TYR A 60 4.36 9.00 0.66
CA TYR A 60 4.27 7.76 -0.11
C TYR A 60 3.95 6.61 0.83
N MET A 61 2.96 5.79 0.46
CA MET A 61 2.52 4.64 1.24
C MET A 61 2.37 3.43 0.31
N GLN A 62 2.89 2.29 0.76
CA GLN A 62 2.66 0.99 0.13
C GLN A 62 1.77 0.16 1.04
N ILE A 63 0.74 -0.45 0.47
CA ILE A 63 -0.26 -1.27 1.17
C ILE A 63 -0.60 -2.50 0.36
N ASP A 64 -1.15 -3.50 1.03
CA ASP A 64 -1.78 -4.64 0.37
C ASP A 64 -3.22 -4.30 -0.03
N SER A 65 -3.74 -4.98 -1.06
CA SER A 65 -5.07 -4.72 -1.63
C SER A 65 -6.24 -5.10 -0.72
N HIS A 66 -5.98 -5.87 0.34
CA HIS A 66 -6.98 -6.46 1.23
C HIS A 66 -6.85 -5.89 2.66
N MET A 67 -6.54 -4.60 2.77
CA MET A 67 -6.40 -3.94 4.08
C MET A 67 -7.65 -3.14 4.43
N SER A 68 -8.00 -3.15 5.72
CA SER A 68 -8.94 -2.21 6.30
C SER A 68 -8.20 -1.14 7.08
N PHE A 69 -8.70 0.09 7.03
CA PHE A 69 -8.08 1.22 7.72
C PHE A 69 -8.85 1.59 8.98
N ALA A 70 -8.11 1.93 10.04
CA ALA A 70 -8.67 2.60 11.19
C ALA A 70 -9.23 3.97 10.80
N LYS A 71 -10.21 4.48 11.55
CA LYS A 71 -10.69 5.86 11.38
C LYS A 71 -9.53 6.84 11.54
N GLU A 72 -9.41 7.82 10.63
CA GLU A 72 -8.33 8.84 10.62
C GLU A 72 -6.92 8.23 10.56
N TRP A 73 -6.76 7.06 9.92
CA TRP A 73 -5.48 6.36 9.80
C TRP A 73 -4.36 7.26 9.24
N ASP A 74 -4.69 8.15 8.31
CA ASP A 74 -3.78 9.05 7.60
C ASP A 74 -3.21 10.09 8.56
N SER A 75 -4.09 10.78 9.29
CA SER A 75 -3.74 11.79 10.29
C SER A 75 -2.94 11.17 11.42
N LYS A 76 -3.30 9.96 11.86
CA LYS A 76 -2.56 9.21 12.88
C LYS A 76 -1.15 8.86 12.37
N SER A 77 -1.02 8.43 11.12
CA SER A 77 0.27 8.08 10.52
C SER A 77 1.19 9.29 10.40
N ILE A 78 0.68 10.43 9.95
CA ILE A 78 1.44 11.68 9.87
C ILE A 78 1.90 12.13 11.26
N GLN A 79 1.03 12.05 12.28
CA GLN A 79 1.42 12.39 13.65
C GLN A 79 2.51 11.47 14.21
N MET A 80 2.50 10.19 13.85
CA MET A 80 3.58 9.27 14.22
C MET A 80 4.90 9.66 13.53
N LEU A 81 4.87 10.01 12.23
CA LEU A 81 6.06 10.45 11.49
C LEU A 81 6.66 11.71 12.12
N GLN A 82 5.84 12.69 12.48
CA GLN A 82 6.29 13.94 13.11
C GLN A 82 6.94 13.75 14.49
N LYS A 83 6.57 12.67 15.21
CA LYS A 83 7.13 12.35 16.54
C LYS A 83 8.37 11.46 16.47
N ALA A 84 8.68 10.91 15.30
CA ALA A 84 9.84 10.04 15.15
C ALA A 84 11.14 10.87 15.25
N PRO A 85 12.19 10.36 15.93
CA PRO A 85 13.43 11.09 16.16
C PRO A 85 14.39 11.09 14.95
N SER A 86 13.85 11.02 13.73
CA SER A 86 14.61 10.94 12.48
C SER A 86 14.11 12.00 11.50
N GLU A 87 15.02 12.57 10.71
CA GLU A 87 14.67 13.52 9.65
C GLU A 87 13.90 12.86 8.49
N LYS A 88 14.08 11.55 8.29
CA LYS A 88 13.41 10.75 7.26
C LYS A 88 12.85 9.47 7.87
N PRO A 89 11.79 9.57 8.70
CA PRO A 89 11.25 8.42 9.39
C PRO A 89 10.48 7.52 8.42
N VAL A 90 10.61 6.21 8.61
CA VAL A 90 9.79 5.20 7.93
C VAL A 90 8.93 4.53 9.00
N ILE A 91 7.63 4.44 8.73
CA ILE A 91 6.70 3.65 9.54
C ILE A 91 6.41 2.37 8.77
N SER A 92 6.57 1.24 9.45
CA SER A 92 6.19 -0.07 8.95
C SER A 92 5.36 -0.78 10.00
N HIS A 93 4.34 -1.50 9.56
CA HIS A 93 3.44 -2.25 10.43
C HIS A 93 2.84 -3.42 9.67
N TYR A 94 2.57 -4.53 10.37
CA TYR A 94 1.86 -5.66 9.78
C TYR A 94 0.35 -5.44 9.91
N PRO A 95 -0.44 -5.53 8.83
CA PRO A 95 -1.86 -5.29 8.89
C PRO A 95 -2.57 -6.24 9.87
N PRO A 96 -3.65 -5.79 10.54
CA PRO A 96 -4.50 -6.71 11.27
C PRO A 96 -5.16 -7.72 10.31
N PRO A 97 -5.62 -8.88 10.82
CA PRO A 97 -6.36 -9.85 10.02
C PRO A 97 -7.70 -9.30 9.54
N ASP A 98 -8.27 -9.93 8.51
CA ASP A 98 -9.63 -9.60 8.04
C ASP A 98 -10.67 -9.72 9.16
N GLY A 99 -11.62 -8.78 9.17
CA GLY A 99 -12.67 -8.73 10.20
C GLY A 99 -12.23 -8.18 11.55
N PHE A 100 -11.04 -7.57 11.62
CA PHE A 100 -10.56 -6.91 12.84
C PHE A 100 -11.45 -5.75 13.26
N ASP A 101 -11.88 -5.76 14.53
CA ASP A 101 -12.66 -4.69 15.14
C ASP A 101 -11.74 -3.64 15.78
N PHE A 102 -11.50 -2.55 15.04
CA PHE A 102 -10.63 -1.46 15.49
C PHE A 102 -11.12 -0.77 16.78
N GLU A 103 -12.42 -0.76 17.06
CA GLU A 103 -12.96 -0.10 18.26
C GLU A 103 -12.77 -0.97 19.50
N LYS A 104 -13.00 -2.27 19.36
CA LYS A 104 -12.77 -3.24 20.43
C LYS A 104 -11.29 -3.33 20.80
N GLU A 105 -10.41 -3.34 19.81
CA GLU A 105 -8.98 -3.60 19.99
C GLU A 105 -8.12 -2.33 20.10
N LYS A 106 -8.73 -1.14 20.27
CA LYS A 106 -8.03 0.15 20.30
C LYS A 106 -6.91 0.26 21.34
N ASN A 107 -6.98 -0.53 22.42
CA ASN A 107 -6.01 -0.56 23.51
C ASN A 107 -5.08 -1.78 23.46
N THR A 108 -5.27 -2.66 22.48
CA THR A 108 -4.43 -3.84 22.29
C THR A 108 -3.21 -3.43 21.46
N PRO A 109 -1.98 -3.64 21.94
CA PRO A 109 -0.79 -3.39 21.14
C PRO A 109 -0.85 -4.22 19.87
N PRO A 110 -0.72 -3.60 18.68
CA PRO A 110 -0.84 -4.34 17.45
C PRO A 110 0.43 -5.15 17.19
N MET A 111 0.39 -6.08 16.24
CA MET A 111 1.54 -6.93 15.90
C MET A 111 2.73 -6.07 15.48
N ARG A 112 3.88 -6.30 16.10
CA ARG A 112 5.10 -5.56 15.78
C ARG A 112 6.01 -6.44 14.93
N ILE A 113 6.56 -5.85 13.88
CA ILE A 113 7.64 -6.45 13.12
C ILE A 113 8.93 -6.20 13.92
N CYS A 114 9.56 -7.28 14.39
CA CYS A 114 10.84 -7.22 15.09
C CYS A 114 11.98 -7.50 14.11
N GLY A 115 13.14 -6.88 14.33
CA GLY A 115 14.33 -7.16 13.51
C GLY A 115 14.37 -6.43 12.17
N ALA A 116 13.53 -5.40 11.98
CA ALA A 116 13.63 -4.55 10.81
C ALA A 116 15.00 -3.84 10.79
N GLU A 117 15.80 -4.11 9.76
CA GLU A 117 17.16 -3.60 9.61
C GLU A 117 17.45 -3.19 8.17
N PHE A 118 18.32 -2.20 8.00
CA PHE A 118 18.87 -1.93 6.68
C PHE A 118 19.82 -3.06 6.29
N ALA A 119 19.77 -3.51 5.03
CA ALA A 119 20.69 -4.50 4.55
C ALA A 119 22.14 -4.01 4.72
N THR A 120 23.02 -4.93 5.11
CA THR A 120 24.40 -4.59 5.50
C THR A 120 25.38 -4.53 4.33
N SER A 121 24.99 -5.01 3.16
CA SER A 121 25.85 -4.94 1.98
C SER A 121 25.87 -3.50 1.44
N GLU A 122 27.03 -3.07 0.92
CA GLU A 122 27.17 -1.70 0.38
C GLU A 122 26.18 -1.43 -0.76
N ILE A 123 25.93 -2.43 -1.60
CA ILE A 123 25.04 -2.36 -2.76
C ILE A 123 23.57 -2.24 -2.34
N GLU A 124 23.17 -2.90 -1.24
CA GLU A 124 21.79 -2.94 -0.78
C GLU A 124 21.54 -2.05 0.45
N SER A 125 22.49 -1.23 0.88
CA SER A 125 22.40 -0.41 2.10
C SER A 125 21.17 0.50 2.20
N GLN A 126 20.46 0.71 1.09
CA GLN A 126 19.21 1.47 1.00
C GLN A 126 17.94 0.60 1.15
N ILE A 127 18.09 -0.72 1.24
CA ILE A 127 17.00 -1.68 1.37
C ILE A 127 16.71 -1.91 2.84
N LEU A 128 15.50 -1.58 3.27
CA LEU A 128 14.96 -1.97 4.57
C LEU A 128 14.41 -3.40 4.48
N ARG A 129 14.96 -4.31 5.28
CA ARG A 129 14.44 -5.67 5.49
C ARG A 129 13.51 -5.62 6.68
N LEU A 130 12.31 -6.16 6.53
CA LEU A 130 11.26 -6.23 7.54
C LEU A 130 11.12 -7.67 8.03
#